data_AF-A0A956VUK9-F1
#
_entry.id   AF-A0A956VUK9-F1
#
_cell.length_a   1.000
_cell.length_b   1.000
_cell.length_c   1.000
_cell.angle_alpha   90.00
_cell.angle_beta   90.00
_cell.angle_gamma   90.00
#
_symmetry.space_group_name_H-M   'P 1'
#
loop_
_entity.id
_entity.type
_entity.pdbx_description
1 polymer ?
#
loop_
_entity_poly.entity_id
_entity_poly.type
_entity_poly.pdbx_seq_one_letter_code
_entity_poly.pdbx_strand_id
1 'polypeptide(L)'
;MTIDRATAQTDVEQVLLDSLLYAVSHDLRSPLLTMTLSAELLETSLGDEVARSEAAKVAFGSMQQGAQDLERMLQTLTLLSRARRKQLEPAQAPLKLILGGYEVTSD
;
A
#
# COMPACT_ATOMS: atom_id res chain seq x y z
N MET A 1 11.22 38.06 9.76
CA MET A 1 10.45 37.18 10.66
C MET A 1 9.30 36.53 9.88
N THR A 2 9.63 35.82 8.79
CA THR A 2 8.65 35.34 7.78
C THR A 2 8.72 33.82 7.57
N ILE A 3 9.73 33.18 8.16
CA ILE A 3 10.04 31.75 8.01
C ILE A 3 9.01 30.88 8.78
N ASP A 4 8.50 31.39 9.90
CA ASP A 4 7.62 30.67 10.84
C ASP A 4 6.22 30.32 10.27
N ARG A 5 5.75 31.11 9.28
CA ARG A 5 4.45 30.88 8.65
C ARG A 5 4.52 29.83 7.54
N ALA A 6 5.67 29.76 6.84
CA ALA A 6 5.88 28.79 5.76
C ALA A 6 6.13 27.38 6.30
N THR A 7 6.82 27.25 7.43
CA THR A 7 7.00 25.96 8.13
C THR A 7 5.68 25.45 8.68
N ALA A 8 4.90 26.30 9.36
CA ALA A 8 3.58 25.93 9.88
C ALA A 8 2.58 25.49 8.79
N GLN A 9 2.60 26.14 7.61
CA GLN A 9 1.78 25.75 6.46
C GLN A 9 2.17 24.34 5.95
N THR A 10 3.48 24.09 5.83
CA THR A 10 4.02 22.81 5.36
C THR A 10 3.68 21.66 6.33
N ASP A 11 3.74 21.93 7.65
CA ASP A 11 3.42 20.93 8.68
C ASP A 11 1.93 20.53 8.65
N VAL A 12 1.03 21.50 8.46
CA VAL A 12 -0.41 21.22 8.33
C VAL A 12 -0.71 20.38 7.09
N GLU A 13 -0.09 20.71 5.94
CA GLU A 13 -0.24 19.94 4.70
C GLU A 13 0.26 18.50 4.86
N GLN A 14 1.38 18.30 5.55
CA GLN A 14 1.91 16.96 5.84
C GLN A 14 0.99 16.15 6.73
N VAL A 15 0.46 16.74 7.80
CA VAL A 15 -0.50 16.09 8.72
C VAL A 15 -1.79 15.70 7.99
N LEU A 16 -2.30 16.56 7.13
CA LEU A 16 -3.49 16.28 6.32
C LEU A 16 -3.26 15.13 5.35
N LEU A 17 -2.13 15.15 4.64
CA LEU A 17 -1.76 14.07 3.72
C LEU A 17 -1.59 12.73 4.45
N ASP A 18 -0.94 12.71 5.61
CA ASP A 18 -0.75 11.51 6.42
C ASP A 18 -2.07 10.94 6.97
N SER A 19 -3.01 11.83 7.29
CA SER A 19 -4.35 11.46 7.73
C SER A 19 -5.17 10.89 6.58
N LEU A 20 -5.12 11.52 5.41
CA LEU A 20 -5.79 11.06 4.19
C LEU A 20 -5.28 9.70 3.74
N LEU A 21 -3.95 9.52 3.64
CA LEU A 21 -3.34 8.24 3.23
C LEU A 21 -3.76 7.09 4.14
N TYR A 22 -3.81 7.35 5.45
CA TYR A 22 -4.27 6.36 6.41
C TYR A 22 -5.75 6.04 6.25
N ALA A 23 -6.62 7.06 6.20
CA ALA A 23 -8.05 6.87 6.03
C ALA A 23 -8.37 6.08 4.75
N VAL A 24 -7.80 6.48 3.61
CA VAL A 24 -7.96 5.78 2.34
C VAL A 24 -7.49 4.33 2.43
N SER A 25 -6.31 4.07 3.01
CA SER A 25 -5.78 2.71 3.14
C SER A 25 -6.64 1.81 4.04
N HIS A 26 -7.26 2.40 5.06
CA HIS A 26 -8.08 1.70 6.05
C HIS A 26 -9.47 1.43 5.50
N ASP A 27 -10.14 2.47 4.99
CA ASP A 27 -11.54 2.43 4.59
C ASP A 27 -11.75 1.63 3.30
N LEU A 28 -10.74 1.57 2.42
CA LEU A 28 -10.79 0.73 1.22
C LEU A 28 -10.47 -0.74 1.48
N ARG A 29 -9.91 -1.10 2.65
CA ARG A 29 -9.59 -2.50 2.97
C ARG A 29 -10.85 -3.35 3.15
N SER A 30 -11.88 -2.80 3.79
CA SER A 30 -13.16 -3.50 3.99
C SER A 30 -13.90 -3.80 2.67
N PRO A 31 -14.13 -2.83 1.77
CA PRO A 31 -14.80 -3.12 0.50
C PRO A 31 -13.97 -4.05 -0.40
N LEU A 32 -12.64 -3.96 -0.36
CA LEU A 32 -11.79 -4.91 -1.06
C LEU A 32 -11.99 -6.35 -0.54
N LEU A 33 -11.98 -6.55 0.78
CA LEU A 33 -12.25 -7.85 1.38
C LEU A 33 -13.63 -8.39 0.96
N THR A 34 -14.67 -7.55 1.00
CA THR A 34 -16.01 -7.94 0.54
C THR A 34 -16.01 -8.37 -0.93
N MET A 35 -15.30 -7.63 -1.80
CA MET A 35 -15.21 -7.95 -3.23
C MET A 35 -14.47 -9.27 -3.47
N THR A 36 -13.36 -9.51 -2.77
CA THR A 36 -12.60 -10.76 -2.85
C THR A 36 -13.43 -11.96 -2.38
N LEU A 37 -14.07 -11.87 -1.21
CA LEU A 37 -14.94 -12.95 -0.71
C LEU A 37 -16.12 -13.22 -1.64
N SER A 38 -16.72 -12.16 -2.20
CA SER A 38 -17.82 -12.31 -3.17
C SER A 38 -17.34 -13.01 -4.43
N ALA A 39 -16.14 -12.68 -4.93
CA ALA A 39 -15.53 -13.33 -6.08
C ALA A 39 -15.27 -14.82 -5.83
N GLU A 40 -14.74 -15.17 -4.65
CA GLU A 40 -14.49 -16.57 -4.24
C GLU A 40 -15.80 -17.38 -4.14
N LEU A 41 -16.85 -16.78 -3.56
CA LEU A 41 -18.17 -17.42 -3.46
C LEU A 41 -18.80 -17.63 -4.85
N LEU A 42 -18.65 -16.65 -5.74
CA LEU A 42 -19.13 -16.74 -7.11
C LEU A 42 -18.37 -17.80 -7.91
N GLU A 43 -17.05 -17.89 -7.75
CA GLU A 43 -16.22 -18.94 -8.37
C GLU A 43 -16.65 -20.33 -7.88
N THR A 44 -16.89 -20.47 -6.58
CA THR A 44 -17.37 -21.73 -5.99
C THR A 44 -18.76 -22.12 -6.51
N SER A 45 -19.63 -21.15 -6.74
CA SER A 45 -21.04 -21.40 -7.15
C SER A 45 -21.20 -21.58 -8.66
N LEU A 46 -20.41 -20.86 -9.46
CA LEU A 46 -20.57 -20.75 -10.92
C LEU A 46 -19.38 -21.31 -11.70
N GLY A 47 -18.40 -21.95 -11.04
CA GLY A 47 -17.15 -22.40 -11.67
C GLY A 47 -17.35 -23.19 -12.97
N ASP A 48 -18.31 -24.13 -12.98
CA ASP A 48 -18.62 -24.93 -14.16
C ASP A 48 -19.28 -24.12 -15.29
N GLU A 49 -20.03 -23.06 -14.96
CA GLU A 49 -20.67 -22.16 -15.92
C GLU A 49 -19.66 -21.16 -16.50
N VAL A 50 -18.75 -20.66 -15.65
CA VAL A 50 -17.60 -19.84 -16.05
C VAL A 50 -16.70 -20.65 -16.98
N ALA A 51 -16.41 -21.92 -16.66
CA ALA A 51 -15.57 -22.78 -17.48
C ALA A 51 -16.12 -23.03 -18.90
N ARG A 52 -17.44 -22.90 -19.08
CA ARG A 52 -18.13 -23.10 -20.37
C ARG A 52 -18.22 -21.84 -21.24
N SER A 53 -17.85 -20.67 -20.72
CA SER A 53 -17.94 -19.39 -21.43
C SER A 53 -16.61 -18.63 -21.38
N GLU A 54 -15.95 -18.45 -22.53
CA GLU A 54 -14.72 -17.66 -22.61
C GLU A 54 -14.90 -16.22 -22.13
N ALA A 55 -16.05 -15.61 -22.42
CA ALA A 55 -16.37 -14.27 -21.92
C ALA A 55 -16.46 -14.25 -20.38
N ALA A 56 -17.06 -15.29 -19.78
CA ALA A 56 -17.14 -15.40 -18.33
C ALA A 56 -15.75 -15.63 -17.70
N LYS A 57 -14.91 -16.46 -18.31
CA LYS A 57 -13.51 -16.67 -17.86
C LYS A 57 -12.73 -15.37 -17.84
N VAL A 58 -12.80 -14.60 -18.93
CA VAL A 58 -12.10 -13.31 -19.02
C VAL A 58 -12.64 -12.32 -17.98
N ALA A 59 -13.96 -12.25 -17.80
CA ALA A 59 -14.57 -11.36 -16.81
C ALA A 59 -14.15 -11.73 -15.37
N PHE A 60 -14.24 -13.01 -14.99
CA PHE A 60 -13.81 -13.48 -13.67
C PHE A 60 -12.32 -13.30 -13.43
N GLY A 61 -11.48 -13.67 -14.41
CA GLY A 61 -10.04 -13.48 -14.33
C GLY A 61 -9.67 -11.99 -14.17
N SER A 62 -10.35 -11.11 -14.92
CA SER A 62 -10.13 -9.66 -14.81
C SER A 62 -10.57 -9.11 -13.44
N MET A 63 -11.67 -9.62 -12.89
CA MET A 63 -12.15 -9.23 -11.55
C MET A 63 -11.17 -9.66 -10.46
N GLN A 64 -10.69 -10.91 -10.50
CA GLN A 64 -9.69 -11.42 -9.55
C GLN A 64 -8.38 -10.64 -9.66
N GLN A 65 -7.90 -10.40 -10.88
CA GLN A 65 -6.69 -9.60 -11.10
C GLN A 65 -6.85 -8.17 -10.58
N GLY A 66 -7.98 -7.52 -10.85
CA GLY A 66 -8.27 -6.17 -10.36
C GLY A 66 -8.32 -6.10 -8.83
N ALA A 67 -8.87 -7.11 -8.16
CA ALA A 67 -8.85 -7.21 -6.69
C ALA A 67 -7.41 -7.31 -6.15
N GLN A 68 -6.58 -8.15 -6.75
CA GLN A 68 -5.17 -8.30 -6.36
C GLN A 68 -4.37 -7.01 -6.59
N ASP A 69 -4.64 -6.29 -7.68
CA ASP A 69 -4.00 -5.01 -7.98
C ASP A 69 -4.38 -3.95 -6.94
N LEU A 70 -5.66 -3.87 -6.58
CA LEU A 70 -6.15 -3.00 -5.51
C LEU A 70 -5.51 -3.34 -4.17
N GLU A 71 -5.37 -4.63 -3.84
CA GLU A 71 -4.69 -5.05 -2.61
C GLU A 71 -3.26 -4.53 -2.55
N ARG A 72 -2.49 -4.72 -3.62
CA ARG A 72 -1.11 -4.23 -3.72
C ARG A 72 -1.02 -2.72 -3.58
N MET A 73 -1.95 -1.97 -4.19
CA MET A 73 -2.01 -0.52 -4.04
C MET A 73 -2.30 -0.10 -2.59
N LEU A 74 -3.26 -0.75 -1.90
CA LEU A 74 -3.58 -0.44 -0.51
C LEU A 74 -2.45 -0.82 0.46
N GLN A 75 -1.75 -1.92 0.21
CA GLN A 75 -0.55 -2.29 0.96
C GLN A 75 0.54 -1.23 0.80
N THR A 76 0.76 -0.73 -0.42
CA THR A 76 1.71 0.35 -0.71
C THR A 76 1.34 1.64 0.01
N LEU A 77 0.07 2.05 -0.02
CA LEU A 77 -0.42 3.22 0.71
C LEU A 77 -0.25 3.07 2.24
N THR A 78 -0.51 1.86 2.77
CA THR A 78 -0.30 1.55 4.18
C THR A 78 1.17 1.69 4.56
N LEU A 79 2.10 1.17 3.74
CA LEU A 79 3.54 1.28 3.97
C LEU A 79 3.99 2.74 3.93
N LEU A 80 3.54 3.50 2.94
CA LEU A 80 3.86 4.93 2.82
C LEU A 80 3.33 5.72 4.03
N SER A 81 2.08 5.49 4.42
CA SER A 81 1.47 6.12 5.61
C SER A 81 2.27 5.82 6.87
N ARG A 82 2.72 4.57 7.06
CA ARG A 82 3.55 4.17 8.22
C ARG A 82 4.94 4.79 8.17
N ALA A 83 5.59 4.80 7.00
CA ALA A 83 6.92 5.35 6.83
C ALA A 83 6.96 6.85 7.14
N ARG A 84 5.95 7.60 6.69
CA ARG A 84 5.83 9.04 6.93
C ARG A 84 5.58 9.41 8.39
N ARG A 85 4.82 8.58 9.12
CA ARG A 85 4.55 8.77 10.56
C ARG A 85 5.72 8.37 11.46
N LYS A 86 6.67 7.58 10.96
CA LYS A 86 7.80 7.11 11.76
C LYS A 86 8.88 8.19 11.79
N GLN A 87 9.12 8.77 12.97
CA GLN A 87 10.33 9.56 13.19
C GLN A 87 11.55 8.64 13.00
N LEU A 88 12.42 9.00 12.05
CA LEU A 88 13.67 8.31 11.83
C LEU A 88 14.63 8.74 12.93
N GLU A 89 14.70 7.94 13.99
CA GLU A 89 15.76 8.09 14.98
C GLU A 89 17.09 7.75 14.32
N PRO A 90 18.09 8.65 14.33
CA PRO A 90 19.42 8.35 13.82
C PRO A 90 20.05 7.27 14.70
N ALA A 91 19.95 6.02 14.26
CA ALA A 91 20.63 4.90 14.90
C ALA A 91 22.06 4.83 14.36
N GLN A 92 23.05 4.89 15.26
CA GLN A 92 24.42 4.55 14.90
C GLN A 92 24.49 3.05 14.59
N ALA A 93 24.44 2.71 13.31
CA ALA A 93 24.66 1.35 12.83
C ALA A 93 26.05 1.28 12.16
N PRO A 94 26.87 0.26 12.45
CA PRO A 94 28.13 0.07 11.76
C PRO A 94 27.89 -0.01 10.25
N LEU A 95 28.60 0.81 9.46
CA LEU A 95 28.47 0.80 8.00
C LEU A 95 28.74 -0.59 7.41
N LYS A 96 29.64 -1.37 8.03
CA LYS A 96 29.92 -2.77 7.68
C LYS A 96 28.68 -3.67 7.72
N LEU A 97 27.71 -3.35 8.57
CA LEU A 97 26.44 -4.07 8.73
C LEU A 97 25.41 -3.68 7.65
N ILE A 98 25.47 -2.44 7.17
CA ILE A 98 24.60 -1.90 6.11
C ILE A 98 25.11 -2.32 4.73
N LEU A 99 26.43 -2.35 4.55
CA LEU A 99 27.11 -2.64 3.29
C LEU A 99 27.39 -4.13 3.10
N GLY A 100 26.65 -5.02 3.75
CA GLY A 100 26.80 -6.47 3.55
C GLY A 100 28.21 -7.02 3.80
N GLY A 101 29.00 -6.39 4.67
CA GLY A 101 30.36 -6.81 5.01
C GLY A 101 31.48 -6.18 4.18
N TYR A 102 31.19 -5.30 3.20
CA TYR A 102 32.23 -4.57 2.48
C TYR A 102 32.93 -3.55 3.39
N GLU A 103 34.26 -3.57 3.39
CA GLU A 103 35.10 -2.66 4.16
C GLU A 103 35.29 -1.37 3.35
N VAL A 104 34.77 -0.26 3.84
CA VAL A 104 34.98 1.07 3.24
C VAL A 104 36.15 1.71 3.97
N THR A 105 37.31 1.69 3.33
CA THR A 105 38.46 2.49 3.74
C THR A 105 38.27 3.90 3.19
N SER A 106 38.15 4.90 4.06
CA SER A 106 38.35 6.30 3.68
C SER A 106 39.86 6.56 3.69
N ASP A 107 40.41 7.03 2.58
CA ASP A 107 41.68 7.76 2.57
C ASP A 107 41.53 9.10 3.33
#